data_AF-A0A074K1D4-F1
#
_entry.id   AF-A0A074K1D4-F1
#
_cell.length_a   1.000
_cell.length_b   1.000
_cell.length_c   1.000
_cell.angle_alpha   90.00
_cell.angle_beta   90.00
_cell.angle_gamma   90.00
#
_symmetry.space_group_name_H-M   'P 1'
#
loop_
_entity.id
_entity.type
_entity.pdbx_description
1 polymer ?
#
loop_
_entity_poly.entity_id
_entity_poly.type
_entity_poly.pdbx_seq_one_letter_code
_entity_poly.pdbx_strand_id
1 'polypeptide(L)'
;MSAQKALRIVLTQEGSSFRLESATRIDKVLQPSDPLETSDGEFGAWVALEDGSGRHLFRRVLDNPLDLREVFTGERQEMRRVRIEEPQAVISFLMPLLDDAKTLTVHASDTGGKTATPAKPVFKVELRNLLARSKEGRPGHGRQ
;
A
#
# COMPACT_ATOMS: atom_id res chain seq x y z
N MET A 1 18.49 20.98 -4.85
CA MET A 1 17.77 20.23 -3.80
C MET A 1 18.21 18.78 -3.90
N SER A 2 18.76 18.21 -2.82
CA SER A 2 19.14 16.78 -2.79
C SER A 2 17.89 15.92 -2.96
N ALA A 3 17.94 14.88 -3.79
CA ALA A 3 16.84 13.94 -3.91
C ALA A 3 16.64 13.23 -2.56
N GLN A 4 15.40 13.20 -2.06
CA GLN A 4 15.07 12.37 -0.89
C GLN A 4 15.17 10.90 -1.31
N LYS A 5 15.74 10.06 -0.45
CA LYS A 5 15.76 8.61 -0.69
C LYS A 5 14.37 8.04 -0.39
N ALA A 6 13.88 7.19 -1.27
CA ALA A 6 12.60 6.53 -1.16
C ALA A 6 12.73 5.04 -1.43
N LEU A 7 11.73 4.28 -0.98
CA LEU A 7 11.53 2.89 -1.37
C LEU A 7 10.31 2.78 -2.28
N ARG A 8 10.51 2.13 -3.43
CA ARG A 8 9.41 1.52 -4.19
C ARG A 8 9.20 0.11 -3.69
N ILE A 9 8.00 -0.15 -3.19
CA ILE A 9 7.58 -1.47 -2.72
C ILE A 9 6.55 -2.02 -3.69
N VAL A 10 6.69 -3.29 -4.04
CA VAL A 10 5.68 -4.05 -4.80
C VAL A 10 5.26 -5.24 -3.97
N LEU A 11 3.96 -5.34 -3.71
CA LEU A 11 3.32 -6.46 -3.02
C LEU A 11 2.39 -7.19 -3.99
N THR A 12 2.32 -8.51 -3.89
CA THR A 12 1.23 -9.30 -4.46
C THR A 12 0.29 -9.69 -3.33
N GLN A 13 -1.00 -9.46 -3.54
CA GLN A 13 -2.05 -9.98 -2.70
C GLN A 13 -2.55 -11.31 -3.26
N GLU A 14 -2.70 -12.31 -2.39
CA GLU A 14 -3.31 -13.61 -2.69
C GLU A 14 -4.40 -13.84 -1.63
N GLY A 15 -5.66 -13.57 -1.99
CA GLY A 15 -6.77 -13.58 -1.05
C GLY A 15 -6.62 -12.48 0.02
N SER A 16 -6.48 -12.86 1.29
CA SER A 16 -6.21 -11.94 2.40
C SER A 16 -4.73 -11.82 2.76
N SER A 17 -3.85 -12.57 2.09
CA SER A 17 -2.41 -12.58 2.36
C SER A 17 -1.67 -11.65 1.42
N PHE A 18 -0.57 -11.06 1.91
CA PHE A 18 0.30 -10.20 1.13
C PHE A 18 1.73 -10.75 1.12
N ARG A 19 2.34 -10.79 -0.06
CA ARG A 19 3.74 -11.17 -0.27
C ARG A 19 4.52 -9.99 -0.82
N LEU A 20 5.70 -9.74 -0.25
CA LEU A 20 6.66 -8.79 -0.80
C LEU A 20 7.32 -9.37 -2.05
N GLU A 21 7.06 -8.78 -3.21
CA GLU A 21 7.71 -9.14 -4.47
C GLU A 21 9.03 -8.41 -4.66
N SER A 22 9.04 -7.10 -4.39
CA SER A 22 10.26 -6.31 -4.51
C SER A 22 10.28 -5.08 -3.62
N ALA A 23 11.49 -4.71 -3.23
CA ALA A 23 11.81 -3.42 -2.64
C ALA A 23 12.96 -2.80 -3.43
N THR A 24 12.81 -1.55 -3.86
CA THR A 24 13.84 -0.83 -4.65
C THR A 24 14.10 0.53 -4.03
N ARG A 25 15.35 0.83 -3.67
CA ARG A 25 15.77 2.17 -3.28
C ARG A 25 15.82 3.07 -4.51
N ILE A 26 15.22 4.25 -4.43
CA ILE A 26 15.22 5.22 -5.51
C ILE A 26 15.52 6.62 -4.97
N ASP A 27 16.15 7.44 -5.80
CA ASP A 27 16.34 8.87 -5.53
C ASP A 27 15.15 9.63 -6.11
N LYS A 28 14.18 10.00 -5.27
CA LYS A 28 12.95 10.66 -5.72
C LYS A 28 12.34 11.50 -4.61
N VAL A 29 12.04 12.76 -4.93
CA VAL A 29 11.20 13.60 -4.06
C VAL A 29 9.77 13.06 -4.13
N LEU A 30 9.23 12.69 -2.96
CA LEU A 30 7.87 12.19 -2.85
C LEU A 30 6.89 13.32 -2.51
N GLN A 31 5.62 13.08 -2.81
CA GLN A 31 4.56 13.93 -2.29
C GLN A 31 4.51 13.84 -0.74
N PRO A 32 4.06 14.92 -0.07
CA PRO A 32 3.84 14.90 1.37
C PRO A 32 2.92 13.76 1.80
N SER A 33 3.06 13.35 3.05
CA SER A 33 2.14 12.40 3.69
C SER A 33 0.70 12.90 3.63
N ASP A 34 -0.24 11.96 3.55
CA ASP A 34 -1.64 12.23 3.92
C ASP A 34 -1.75 12.45 5.44
N PRO A 35 -2.86 13.01 5.95
CA PRO A 35 -3.05 13.23 7.39
C PRO A 35 -2.80 11.97 8.21
N LEU A 36 -1.95 12.08 9.23
CA LEU A 36 -1.47 10.95 10.04
C LEU A 36 -2.53 10.45 11.04
N GLU A 37 -3.43 11.34 11.45
CA GLU A 37 -4.57 11.03 12.30
C GLU A 37 -5.56 10.17 11.51
N THR A 38 -5.79 8.96 12.00
CA THR A 38 -6.88 8.10 11.55
C THR A 38 -8.00 8.21 12.57
N SER A 39 -9.23 8.45 12.12
CA SER A 39 -10.38 8.36 13.02
C SER A 39 -10.63 6.90 13.39
N ASP A 40 -10.98 6.64 14.66
CA ASP A 40 -11.45 5.31 15.06
C ASP A 40 -12.62 4.89 14.16
N GLY A 41 -12.51 3.72 13.54
CA GLY A 41 -13.53 3.21 12.61
C GLY A 41 -13.36 3.65 11.15
N GLU A 42 -12.22 4.21 10.75
CA GLU A 42 -11.96 4.58 9.35
C GLU A 42 -12.01 3.37 8.40
N PHE A 43 -12.63 3.58 7.24
CA PHE A 43 -12.73 2.61 6.15
C PHE A 43 -11.80 3.01 5.00
N GLY A 44 -11.37 2.02 4.22
CA GLY A 44 -10.46 2.19 3.08
C GLY A 44 -9.17 1.38 3.23
N ALA A 45 -8.15 1.78 2.47
CA ALA A 45 -6.82 1.20 2.55
C ALA A 45 -5.73 2.27 2.52
N TRP A 46 -4.64 2.02 3.23
CA TRP A 46 -3.48 2.90 3.25
C TRP A 46 -2.23 2.15 3.66
N VAL A 47 -1.09 2.77 3.40
CA VAL A 47 0.21 2.36 3.95
C VAL A 47 0.68 3.37 4.98
N ALA A 48 1.32 2.87 6.04
CA ALA A 48 1.90 3.69 7.09
C ALA A 48 3.37 3.32 7.33
N LEU A 49 4.17 4.34 7.68
CA LEU A 49 5.44 4.14 8.38
C LEU A 49 5.23 4.47 9.84
N GLU A 50 5.66 3.57 10.72
CA GLU A 50 5.55 3.69 12.17
C GLU A 50 6.94 3.81 12.81
N ASP A 51 7.06 4.61 13.86
CA ASP A 51 8.23 4.58 14.74
C ASP A 51 8.20 3.37 15.71
N GLY A 52 9.21 3.26 16.57
CA GLY A 52 9.31 2.16 17.54
C GLY A 52 8.20 2.12 18.60
N SER A 53 7.41 3.20 18.73
CA SER A 53 6.25 3.27 19.62
C SER A 53 4.93 2.97 18.91
N GLY A 54 4.96 2.74 17.59
CA GLY A 54 3.76 2.52 16.77
C GLY A 54 3.10 3.81 16.29
N ARG A 55 3.72 4.98 16.48
CA ARG A 55 3.19 6.26 16.00
C ARG A 55 3.46 6.41 14.51
N HIS A 56 2.44 6.83 13.75
CA HIS A 56 2.57 7.10 12.32
C HIS A 56 3.50 8.31 12.07
N LEU A 57 4.49 8.12 11.21
CA LEU A 57 5.41 9.14 10.69
C LEU A 57 5.08 9.54 9.24
N PHE A 58 4.43 8.63 8.51
CA PHE A 58 4.00 8.82 7.13
C PHE A 58 2.78 7.95 6.87
N ARG A 59 1.87 8.45 6.04
CA ARG A 59 0.69 7.76 5.56
C ARG A 59 0.47 8.07 4.08
N ARG A 60 0.05 7.05 3.32
CA ARG A 60 -0.46 7.20 1.96
C ARG A 60 -1.72 6.36 1.77
N VAL A 61 -2.83 7.01 1.43
CA VAL A 61 -4.08 6.34 1.03
C VAL A 61 -3.87 5.60 -0.29
N LEU A 62 -4.41 4.39 -0.38
CA LEU A 62 -4.37 3.52 -1.54
C LEU A 62 -5.79 3.22 -2.01
N ASP A 63 -5.92 2.83 -3.27
CA ASP A 63 -7.10 2.11 -3.72
C ASP A 63 -7.21 0.80 -2.92
N ASN A 64 -8.39 0.49 -2.37
CA ASN A 64 -8.55 -0.69 -1.52
C ASN A 64 -8.39 -1.97 -2.34
N PRO A 65 -7.33 -2.76 -2.11
CA PRO A 65 -7.05 -3.91 -2.95
C PRO A 65 -7.95 -5.11 -2.61
N LEU A 66 -8.66 -5.05 -1.48
CA LEU A 66 -9.68 -6.00 -1.06
C LEU A 66 -11.08 -5.62 -1.55
N ASP A 67 -11.23 -4.58 -2.39
CA ASP A 67 -12.55 -4.06 -2.73
C ASP A 67 -13.32 -4.87 -3.78
N LEU A 68 -14.65 -4.74 -3.75
CA LEU A 68 -15.55 -5.20 -4.80
C LEU A 68 -15.32 -4.36 -6.06
N ARG A 69 -15.35 -5.01 -7.24
CA ARG A 69 -15.23 -4.28 -8.50
C ARG A 69 -16.58 -4.12 -9.16
N GLU A 70 -16.85 -2.92 -9.67
CA GLU A 70 -17.95 -2.67 -10.59
C GLU A 70 -17.54 -3.13 -11.98
N VAL A 71 -18.24 -4.14 -12.50
CA VAL A 71 -18.04 -4.67 -13.84
C VAL A 71 -19.34 -4.64 -14.62
N PHE A 72 -19.25 -4.47 -15.93
CA PHE A 72 -20.38 -4.66 -16.81
C PHE A 72 -20.60 -6.15 -17.04
N THR A 73 -21.83 -6.61 -16.84
CA THR A 73 -22.21 -8.01 -17.03
C THR A 73 -23.37 -8.13 -18.02
N GLY A 74 -23.38 -9.22 -18.78
CA GLY A 74 -24.44 -9.53 -19.75
C GLY A 74 -24.42 -8.70 -21.04
N GLU A 75 -25.31 -9.04 -21.97
CA GLU A 75 -25.39 -8.42 -23.31
C GLU A 75 -25.86 -6.96 -23.29
N ARG A 76 -26.54 -6.54 -22.21
CA ARG A 76 -27.04 -5.17 -22.02
C ARG A 76 -26.08 -4.25 -21.27
N GLN A 77 -24.89 -4.73 -20.92
CA GLN A 77 -23.90 -4.00 -20.12
C GLN A 77 -24.50 -3.41 -18.82
N GLU A 78 -25.08 -4.27 -17.99
CA GLU A 78 -25.53 -3.85 -16.66
C GLU A 78 -24.33 -3.74 -15.71
N MET A 79 -24.17 -2.61 -15.02
CA MET A 79 -23.17 -2.47 -13.97
C MET A 79 -23.57 -3.32 -12.75
N ARG A 80 -22.68 -4.22 -12.33
CA ARG A 80 -22.83 -4.99 -11.09
C ARG A 80 -21.55 -4.96 -10.29
N ARG A 81 -21.70 -4.89 -8.97
CA ARG A 81 -20.59 -5.13 -8.03
C ARG A 81 -20.40 -6.63 -7.91
N VAL A 82 -19.25 -7.12 -8.37
CA VAL A 82 -18.90 -8.53 -8.26
C VAL A 82 -17.74 -8.70 -7.30
N ARG A 83 -17.80 -9.80 -6.54
CA ARG A 83 -16.65 -10.29 -5.80
C ARG A 83 -15.74 -10.99 -6.79
N ILE A 84 -14.48 -10.57 -6.86
CA ILE A 84 -13.45 -11.32 -7.56
C ILE A 84 -13.00 -12.40 -6.58
N GLU A 85 -13.27 -13.68 -6.92
CA GLU A 85 -13.10 -14.79 -5.95
C GLU A 85 -11.65 -15.05 -5.56
N GLU A 86 -10.67 -14.54 -6.33
CA GLU A 86 -9.25 -14.56 -5.98
C GLU A 86 -8.61 -13.27 -6.49
N PRO A 87 -8.65 -12.17 -5.72
CA PRO A 87 -8.02 -10.93 -6.15
C PRO A 87 -6.50 -11.12 -6.07
N GLN A 88 -5.90 -11.63 -7.15
CA GLN A 88 -4.49 -11.43 -7.40
C GLN A 88 -4.30 -9.97 -7.81
N ALA A 89 -4.03 -9.14 -6.82
CA ALA A 89 -3.74 -7.73 -7.01
C ALA A 89 -2.25 -7.50 -6.81
N VAL A 90 -1.63 -6.79 -7.75
CA VAL A 90 -0.29 -6.24 -7.57
C VAL A 90 -0.44 -4.79 -7.13
N ILE A 91 0.14 -4.47 -5.98
CA ILE A 91 0.10 -3.13 -5.41
C ILE A 91 1.52 -2.58 -5.42
N SER A 92 1.67 -1.37 -5.94
CA SER A 92 2.95 -0.67 -6.00
C SER A 92 2.79 0.71 -5.37
N PHE A 93 3.66 1.04 -4.42
CA PHE A 93 3.64 2.33 -3.75
C PHE A 93 5.04 2.81 -3.39
N LEU A 94 5.15 4.11 -3.11
CA LEU A 94 6.38 4.80 -2.77
C LEU A 94 6.32 5.31 -1.33
N MET A 95 7.40 5.09 -0.59
CA MET A 95 7.53 5.53 0.81
C MET A 95 8.84 6.28 1.01
N PRO A 96 8.88 7.37 1.78
CA PRO A 96 10.14 8.03 2.09
C PRO A 96 10.98 7.16 3.02
N LEU A 97 12.31 7.25 2.93
CA LEU A 97 13.18 6.73 3.98
C LEU A 97 13.27 7.78 5.09
N LEU A 98 12.63 7.48 6.22
CA LEU A 98 12.67 8.30 7.43
C LEU A 98 13.53 7.61 8.48
N ASP A 99 14.42 8.34 9.13
CA ASP A 99 15.40 7.77 10.07
C ASP A 99 14.72 7.11 11.29
N ASP A 100 13.61 7.69 11.74
CA ASP A 100 12.85 7.21 12.89
C ASP A 100 11.90 6.06 12.56
N ALA A 101 11.64 5.78 11.27
CA ALA A 101 10.73 4.71 10.86
C ALA A 101 11.32 3.33 11.15
N LYS A 102 10.53 2.48 11.80
CA LYS A 102 10.89 1.10 12.17
C LYS A 102 10.05 0.08 11.44
N THR A 103 8.78 0.39 11.20
CA THR A 103 7.84 -0.60 10.65
C THR A 103 7.05 0.00 9.50
N LEU A 104 6.79 -0.83 8.50
CA LEU A 104 5.84 -0.58 7.44
C LEU A 104 4.60 -1.44 7.66
N THR A 105 3.42 -0.80 7.60
CA THR A 105 2.13 -1.46 7.75
C THR A 105 1.23 -1.12 6.58
N VAL A 106 0.52 -2.12 6.03
CA VAL A 106 -0.62 -1.92 5.13
C VAL A 106 -1.89 -2.13 5.94
N HIS A 107 -2.80 -1.17 5.86
CA HIS A 107 -4.13 -1.26 6.44
C HIS A 107 -5.14 -1.40 5.30
N ALA A 108 -6.14 -2.25 5.48
CA ALA A 108 -7.23 -2.37 4.53
C ALA A 108 -8.52 -2.79 5.23
N SER A 109 -9.64 -2.30 4.70
CA SER A 109 -10.99 -2.72 5.06
C SER A 109 -11.37 -3.99 4.31
N ASP A 110 -11.90 -4.98 5.01
CA ASP A 110 -12.51 -6.13 4.36
C ASP A 110 -13.91 -5.76 3.89
N THR A 111 -14.14 -5.81 2.58
CA THR A 111 -15.44 -5.58 1.93
C THR A 111 -16.04 -6.87 1.35
N GLY A 112 -15.46 -8.03 1.65
CA GLY A 112 -15.95 -9.34 1.23
C GLY A 112 -17.17 -9.85 2.01
N GLY A 113 -17.56 -9.18 3.10
CA GLY A 113 -18.77 -9.50 3.87
C GLY A 113 -20.02 -8.76 3.38
N LYS A 114 -21.18 -9.00 4.03
CA LYS A 114 -22.42 -8.22 3.78
C LYS A 114 -22.27 -6.73 4.15
N THR A 115 -21.32 -6.43 5.03
CA THR A 115 -20.99 -5.09 5.50
C THR A 115 -19.48 -4.94 5.47
N ALA A 116 -18.98 -3.80 4.99
CA ALA A 116 -17.58 -3.45 5.14
C ALA A 116 -17.21 -3.40 6.63
N THR A 117 -15.95 -3.74 6.95
CA THR A 117 -15.40 -3.59 8.30
C THR A 117 -14.34 -2.49 8.33
N PRO A 118 -14.14 -1.79 9.46
CA PRO A 118 -13.07 -0.82 9.60
C PRO A 118 -11.70 -1.40 9.25
N ALA A 119 -10.82 -0.58 8.70
CA ALA A 119 -9.52 -1.03 8.25
C ALA A 119 -8.67 -1.58 9.41
N LYS A 120 -7.98 -2.69 9.15
CA LYS A 120 -7.06 -3.33 10.09
C LYS A 120 -5.70 -3.55 9.43
N PRO A 121 -4.62 -3.73 10.21
CA PRO A 121 -3.34 -4.16 9.67
C PRO A 121 -3.49 -5.50 8.94
N VAL A 122 -3.17 -5.54 7.65
CA VAL A 122 -3.21 -6.74 6.80
C VAL A 122 -1.83 -7.19 6.33
N PHE A 123 -0.83 -6.31 6.42
CA PHE A 123 0.57 -6.63 6.21
C PHE A 123 1.44 -5.78 7.12
N LYS A 124 2.44 -6.38 7.76
CA LYS A 124 3.38 -5.68 8.63
C LYS A 124 4.79 -6.22 8.43
N VAL A 125 5.77 -5.33 8.28
CA VAL A 125 7.16 -5.72 8.09
C VAL A 125 8.13 -4.70 8.68
N GLU A 126 9.16 -5.20 9.35
CA GLU A 126 10.26 -4.39 9.84
C GLU A 126 11.02 -3.73 8.67
N LEU A 127 11.20 -2.41 8.74
CA LEU A 127 11.86 -1.63 7.69
C LEU A 127 13.31 -2.09 7.47
N ARG A 128 14.01 -2.51 8.53
CA ARG A 128 15.35 -3.12 8.41
C ARG A 128 15.36 -4.37 7.51
N ASN A 129 14.30 -5.18 7.55
CA ASN A 129 14.18 -6.38 6.73
C ASN A 129 13.88 -6.02 5.27
N LEU A 130 13.05 -4.99 5.03
CA LEU A 130 12.83 -4.44 3.70
C LEU A 130 14.12 -3.88 3.10
N LEU A 131 14.87 -3.11 3.88
CA LEU A 131 16.13 -2.51 3.47
C LEU A 131 17.18 -3.58 3.13
N ALA A 132 17.30 -4.63 3.95
CA ALA A 132 18.20 -5.75 3.66
C ALA A 132 17.88 -6.48 2.35
N ARG A 133 16.60 -6.52 1.96
CA ARG A 133 16.12 -7.15 0.72
C ARG A 133 16.07 -6.20 -0.47
N SER A 134 16.24 -4.89 -0.24
CA SER A 134 16.05 -3.88 -1.27
C SER A 134 17.25 -3.78 -2.20
N LYS A 135 16.96 -3.68 -3.50
CA LYS A 135 17.95 -3.41 -4.55
C LYS A 135 18.11 -1.92 -4.76
N GLU A 136 19.26 -1.48 -5.24
CA GLU A 136 19.41 -0.11 -5.75
C GLU A 136 18.73 0.01 -7.11
N GLY A 137 17.82 0.97 -7.23
CA GLY A 137 17.18 1.31 -8.50
C GLY A 137 18.09 2.20 -9.32
N ARG A 138 18.34 1.83 -10.57
CA ARG A 138 18.99 2.75 -11.52
C ARG A 138 18.04 3.93 -11.80
N PRO A 139 18.51 5.18 -11.82
CA PRO A 139 17.69 6.31 -12.24
C PRO A 139 17.24 6.05 -13.68
N GLY A 140 15.92 5.87 -13.87
CA GLY A 140 15.36 5.71 -15.19
C GLY A 140 15.63 6.97 -16.00
N HIS A 141 16.43 6.86 -17.05
CA HIS A 141 16.50 7.90 -18.09
C HIS A 141 15.11 7.97 -18.73
N GLY A 142 14.32 8.97 -18.33
CA GLY A 142 13.11 9.32 -19.07
C GLY A 142 13.52 9.63 -20.51
N ARG A 143 13.12 8.78 -21.45
CA ARG A 143 13.01 9.21 -22.83
C ARG A 143 11.82 10.14 -22.90
N GLN A 144 12.14 11.40 -23.25
CA GLN A 144 11.19 12.42 -23.68
C GLN A 144 10.49 11.97 -24.97
#